data_AF-A0A0F7ZQ69-F1
#
_entry.id   AF-A0A0F7ZQ69-F1
#
_cell.length_a   1.000
_cell.length_b   1.000
_cell.length_c   1.000
_cell.angle_alpha   90.00
_cell.angle_beta   90.00
_cell.angle_gamma   90.00
#
_symmetry.space_group_name_H-M   'P 1'
#
loop_
_entity.id
_entity.type
_entity.pdbx_description
1 polymer ?
#
loop_
_entity_poly.entity_id
_entity_poly.type
_entity_poly.pdbx_seq_one_letter_code
_entity_poly.pdbx_strand_id
1 'polypeptide(L)'
;MDFGTTVLPDYIRFLMEIDLTEAEAESFRPVEHYATAAIVLANDYWSWPKEKAGFKGSKDTIWNLVTLLMRLRGVQEQEAREMVKGIAIEYEERAIQMCYELVAAPGSAPSDSFRRFVHAYLLLMAGNNFWHATSPRYEMQSLV
;
A
#
# COMPACT_ATOMS: atom_id res chain seq x y z
N MET A 1 -2.71 0.80 13.96
CA MET A 1 -2.67 0.40 12.54
C MET A 1 -2.08 -1.01 12.52
N ASP A 2 -2.78 -1.99 11.92
CA ASP A 2 -2.55 -3.44 12.11
C ASP A 2 -1.58 -4.07 11.06
N PHE A 3 -1.15 -3.30 10.05
CA PHE A 3 -0.40 -3.81 8.89
C PHE A 3 1.13 -3.74 9.01
N GLY A 4 1.67 -3.27 10.15
CA GLY A 4 3.13 -3.12 10.33
C GLY A 4 3.79 -2.16 9.32
N THR A 5 3.02 -1.29 8.68
CA THR A 5 3.53 -0.42 7.60
C THR A 5 4.46 0.68 8.08
N THR A 6 4.36 1.06 9.36
CA THR A 6 5.24 2.05 10.01
C THR A 6 6.69 1.59 10.12
N VAL A 7 6.99 0.31 9.89
CA VAL A 7 8.38 -0.20 9.87
C VAL A 7 8.94 -0.38 8.47
N LEU A 8 8.13 -0.21 7.40
CA LEU A 8 8.59 -0.36 6.02
C LEU A 8 9.73 0.62 5.65
N PRO A 9 9.67 1.91 6.01
CA PRO A 9 10.79 2.82 5.79
C PRO A 9 12.07 2.34 6.46
N ASP A 10 11.97 1.88 7.71
CA ASP A 10 13.11 1.41 8.50
C ASP A 10 13.72 0.14 7.91
N TYR A 11 12.88 -0.80 7.42
CA TYR A 11 13.35 -1.99 6.72
C TYR A 11 14.12 -1.65 5.44
N ILE A 12 13.61 -0.72 4.63
CA ILE A 12 14.33 -0.27 3.41
C ILE A 12 15.69 0.32 3.79
N ARG A 13 15.71 1.21 4.79
CA ARG A 13 16.94 1.85 5.26
C ARG A 13 17.96 0.83 5.74
N PHE A 14 17.52 -0.12 6.56
CA PHE A 14 18.38 -1.19 7.08
C PHE A 14 18.90 -2.10 5.97
N LEU A 15 18.02 -2.61 5.10
CA LEU A 15 18.38 -3.60 4.07
C LEU A 15 19.27 -3.01 2.96
N MET A 16 19.14 -1.71 2.68
CA MET A 16 19.88 -1.05 1.60
C MET A 16 21.05 -0.19 2.10
N GLU A 17 21.32 -0.21 3.41
CA GLU A 17 22.35 0.59 4.07
C GLU A 17 22.20 2.08 3.72
N ILE A 18 20.99 2.61 3.89
CA ILE A 18 20.65 4.00 3.57
C ILE A 18 20.54 4.80 4.87
N ASP A 19 21.43 5.77 4.99
CA ASP A 19 21.32 6.84 5.98
C ASP A 19 20.59 8.04 5.39
N LEU A 20 19.53 8.46 6.08
CA LEU A 20 18.80 9.69 5.79
C LEU A 20 19.03 10.69 6.92
N THR A 21 19.16 11.96 6.57
CA THR A 21 19.04 13.05 7.54
C THR A 21 17.62 13.11 8.11
N GLU A 22 17.44 13.69 9.29
CA GLU A 22 16.10 13.88 9.87
C GLU A 22 15.20 14.73 8.96
N ALA A 23 15.78 15.73 8.29
CA ALA A 23 15.05 16.57 7.34
C ALA A 23 14.55 15.79 6.12
N GLU A 24 15.37 14.88 5.58
CA GLU A 24 14.98 13.99 4.48
C GLU A 24 13.89 13.01 4.93
N ALA A 25 14.06 12.38 6.09
CA ALA A 25 13.05 11.48 6.65
C ALA A 25 11.71 12.19 6.89
N GLU A 26 11.74 13.39 7.46
CA GLU A 26 10.55 14.23 7.67
C GLU A 26 9.89 14.62 6.35
N SER A 27 10.69 15.02 5.35
CA SER A 27 10.14 15.37 4.02
C SER A 27 9.42 14.22 3.33
N PHE A 28 9.74 12.97 3.68
CA PHE A 28 9.13 11.77 3.11
C PHE A 28 7.88 11.30 3.85
N ARG A 29 7.65 11.69 5.12
CA ARG A 29 6.49 11.23 5.91
C ARG A 29 5.13 11.40 5.19
N PRO A 30 4.88 12.49 4.44
CA PRO A 30 3.66 12.60 3.65
C PRO A 30 3.54 11.52 2.55
N VAL A 31 4.64 11.17 1.87
CA VAL A 31 4.65 10.09 0.86
C VAL A 31 4.35 8.75 1.52
N GLU A 32 5.00 8.46 2.64
CA GLU A 32 4.81 7.23 3.39
C GLU A 32 3.34 6.98 3.71
N HIS A 33 2.60 8.02 4.10
CA HIS A 33 1.17 7.92 4.38
C HIS A 33 0.36 7.42 3.17
N TYR A 34 0.48 8.08 2.01
CA TYR A 34 -0.27 7.71 0.81
C TYR A 34 0.16 6.34 0.29
N ALA A 35 1.46 6.07 0.26
CA ALA A 35 2.00 4.82 -0.22
C ALA A 35 1.60 3.63 0.68
N THR A 36 1.63 3.82 1.99
CA THR A 36 1.15 2.83 2.97
C THR A 36 -0.32 2.53 2.76
N ALA A 37 -1.15 3.55 2.61
CA ALA A 37 -2.57 3.37 2.36
C ALA A 37 -2.81 2.64 1.02
N ALA A 38 -2.08 2.97 -0.05
CA ALA A 38 -2.16 2.24 -1.32
C ALA A 38 -1.80 0.74 -1.15
N ILE A 39 -0.72 0.42 -0.43
CA ILE A 39 -0.30 -0.96 -0.15
C ILE A 39 -1.37 -1.74 0.63
N VAL A 40 -1.96 -1.13 1.66
CA VAL A 40 -3.01 -1.74 2.49
C VAL A 40 -4.29 -1.94 1.67
N LEU A 41 -4.70 -0.96 0.88
CA LEU A 41 -5.90 -1.05 0.06
C LEU A 41 -5.76 -2.04 -1.10
N ALA A 42 -4.55 -2.15 -1.66
CA ALA A 42 -4.23 -3.23 -2.59
C ALA A 42 -4.39 -4.59 -1.90
N ASN A 43 -3.93 -4.74 -0.65
CA ASN A 43 -4.16 -5.95 0.12
C ASN A 43 -5.65 -6.26 0.26
N ASP A 44 -6.45 -5.30 0.73
CA ASP A 44 -7.91 -5.45 0.89
C ASP A 44 -8.59 -5.90 -0.41
N TYR A 45 -8.18 -5.34 -1.56
CA TYR A 45 -8.72 -5.70 -2.86
C TYR A 45 -8.43 -7.16 -3.27
N TRP A 46 -7.15 -7.57 -3.15
CA TRP A 46 -6.70 -8.89 -3.58
C TRP A 46 -7.00 -10.00 -2.56
N SER A 47 -7.03 -9.68 -1.26
CA SER A 47 -7.32 -10.61 -0.16
C SER A 47 -8.80 -10.93 -0.03
N TRP A 48 -9.67 -10.06 -0.54
CA TRP A 48 -11.12 -10.13 -0.33
C TRP A 48 -11.72 -11.53 -0.57
N PRO A 49 -11.46 -12.23 -1.70
CA PRO A 49 -12.06 -13.55 -1.93
C PRO A 49 -11.74 -14.56 -0.82
N LYS A 50 -10.49 -14.55 -0.33
CA LYS A 50 -10.02 -15.41 0.75
C LYS A 50 -10.62 -15.02 2.09
N GLU A 51 -10.64 -13.73 2.42
CA GLU A 51 -11.19 -13.23 3.68
C GLU A 51 -12.70 -13.49 3.80
N LYS A 52 -13.43 -13.28 2.69
CA LYS A 52 -14.84 -13.66 2.58
C LYS A 52 -15.05 -15.17 2.76
N ALA A 53 -14.21 -16.02 2.18
CA ALA A 53 -14.32 -17.48 2.33
C ALA A 53 -14.01 -17.97 3.76
N GLY A 54 -13.11 -17.27 4.46
CA GLY A 54 -12.81 -17.52 5.88
C GLY A 54 -13.95 -17.12 6.82
N PHE A 55 -14.85 -16.24 6.37
CA PHE A 55 -16.01 -15.76 7.12
C PHE A 55 -17.15 -16.81 7.11
N LYS A 56 -16.94 -17.95 7.79
CA LYS A 56 -17.95 -18.99 8.03
C LYS A 56 -18.71 -18.77 9.34
N GLY A 57 -19.19 -17.55 9.57
CA GLY A 57 -20.14 -17.26 10.65
C GLY A 57 -19.58 -17.16 12.08
N SER A 58 -18.26 -17.09 12.29
CA SER A 58 -17.73 -16.59 13.57
C SER A 58 -17.91 -15.08 13.64
N LYS A 59 -18.12 -14.55 14.85
CA LYS A 59 -18.37 -13.14 15.16
C LYS A 59 -17.16 -12.23 14.92
N ASP A 60 -16.19 -12.64 14.10
CA ASP A 60 -14.96 -11.90 13.86
C ASP A 60 -15.19 -10.87 12.76
N THR A 61 -14.98 -9.60 13.12
CA THR A 61 -15.06 -8.47 12.19
C THR A 61 -14.05 -8.68 11.06
N ILE A 62 -14.52 -8.77 9.81
CA ILE A 62 -13.63 -8.67 8.65
C ILE A 62 -13.09 -7.24 8.60
N TRP A 63 -11.78 -7.08 8.84
CA TRP A 63 -11.07 -5.81 8.74
C TRP A 63 -10.65 -5.55 7.30
N ASN A 64 -11.63 -5.31 6.44
CA ASN A 64 -11.45 -5.06 5.00
C ASN A 64 -12.37 -3.93 4.54
N LEU A 65 -11.85 -2.98 3.77
CA LEU A 65 -12.62 -1.83 3.28
C LEU A 65 -13.82 -2.24 2.41
N VAL A 66 -13.78 -3.38 1.71
CA VAL A 66 -14.93 -3.89 0.94
C VAL A 66 -16.14 -4.07 1.85
N THR A 67 -15.97 -4.74 2.99
CA THR A 67 -17.04 -4.94 3.99
C THR A 67 -17.56 -3.61 4.53
N LEU A 68 -16.65 -2.68 4.80
CA LEU A 68 -16.99 -1.37 5.34
C LEU A 68 -17.80 -0.54 4.33
N LEU A 69 -17.42 -0.55 3.04
CA LEU A 69 -18.12 0.15 1.98
C LEU A 69 -19.51 -0.43 1.74
N MET A 70 -19.65 -1.76 1.70
CA MET A 70 -20.96 -2.41 1.61
C MET A 70 -21.87 -1.98 2.76
N ARG A 71 -21.35 -1.93 4.00
CA ARG A 71 -22.12 -1.54 5.18
C ARG A 71 -22.46 -0.05 5.23
N LEU A 72 -21.52 0.83 4.92
CA LEU A 72 -21.70 2.28 5.08
C LEU A 72 -22.37 2.94 3.88
N ARG A 73 -22.21 2.39 2.68
CA ARG A 73 -22.74 2.96 1.43
C ARG A 73 -23.90 2.16 0.84
N GLY A 74 -24.16 0.96 1.35
CA GLY A 74 -25.25 0.10 0.84
C GLY A 74 -25.02 -0.44 -0.57
N VAL A 75 -23.77 -0.40 -1.04
CA VAL A 75 -23.37 -0.85 -2.38
C VAL A 75 -23.17 -2.36 -2.42
N GLN A 76 -23.27 -2.94 -3.62
CA GLN A 76 -23.03 -4.37 -3.82
C GLN A 76 -21.53 -4.70 -3.75
N GLU A 77 -21.20 -5.97 -3.50
CA GLU A 77 -19.81 -6.42 -3.34
C GLU A 77 -18.91 -6.02 -4.51
N GLN A 78 -19.36 -6.23 -5.75
CA GLN A 78 -18.54 -5.90 -6.92
C GLN A 78 -18.27 -4.39 -7.01
N GLU A 79 -19.27 -3.57 -6.71
CA GLU A 79 -19.13 -2.10 -6.68
C GLU A 79 -18.18 -1.67 -5.56
N ALA A 80 -18.32 -2.22 -4.36
CA ALA A 80 -17.41 -1.96 -3.25
C ALA A 80 -15.96 -2.32 -3.61
N ARG A 81 -15.72 -3.45 -4.28
CA ARG A 81 -14.37 -3.84 -4.73
C ARG A 81 -13.78 -2.89 -5.75
N GLU A 82 -14.57 -2.44 -6.74
CA GLU A 82 -14.09 -1.44 -7.70
C GLU A 82 -13.81 -0.09 -7.03
N MET A 83 -14.59 0.29 -6.01
CA MET A 83 -14.29 1.47 -5.20
C MET A 83 -12.97 1.34 -4.44
N VAL A 84 -12.71 0.19 -3.77
CA VAL A 84 -11.42 -0.04 -3.08
C VAL A 84 -10.25 0.06 -4.07
N LYS A 85 -10.39 -0.56 -5.24
CA LYS A 85 -9.38 -0.49 -6.31
C LYS A 85 -9.13 0.95 -6.76
N GLY A 86 -10.20 1.72 -6.99
CA GLY A 86 -10.09 3.13 -7.38
C GLY A 86 -9.35 3.97 -6.34
N ILE A 87 -9.69 3.81 -5.06
CA ILE A 87 -9.01 4.52 -3.96
C ILE A 87 -7.53 4.09 -3.87
N ALA A 88 -7.23 2.79 -4.02
CA ALA A 88 -5.86 2.29 -4.00
C ALA A 88 -5.01 2.93 -5.11
N ILE A 89 -5.55 3.00 -6.34
CA ILE A 89 -4.89 3.63 -7.49
C ILE A 89 -4.67 5.12 -7.25
N GLU A 90 -5.69 5.85 -6.79
CA GLU A 90 -5.58 7.29 -6.51
C GLU A 90 -4.46 7.58 -5.49
N TYR A 91 -4.36 6.77 -4.44
CA TYR A 91 -3.33 6.92 -3.41
C TYR A 91 -1.94 6.56 -3.94
N GLU A 92 -1.83 5.52 -4.77
CA GLU A 92 -0.57 5.14 -5.43
C GLU A 92 -0.08 6.25 -6.36
N GLU A 93 -0.95 6.76 -7.25
CA GLU A 93 -0.63 7.87 -8.16
C GLU A 93 -0.19 9.11 -7.38
N ARG A 94 -0.89 9.43 -6.28
CA ARG A 94 -0.51 10.55 -5.42
C ARG A 94 0.86 10.36 -4.79
N ALA A 95 1.16 9.17 -4.26
CA ALA A 95 2.46 8.86 -3.67
C ALA A 95 3.58 8.95 -4.72
N ILE A 96 3.36 8.39 -5.92
CA ILE A 96 4.32 8.44 -7.04
C ILE A 96 4.61 9.89 -7.43
N GLN A 97 3.58 10.71 -7.58
CA GLN A 97 3.74 12.12 -7.92
C GLN A 97 4.57 12.86 -6.86
N MET A 98 4.29 12.64 -5.57
CA MET A 98 5.03 13.25 -4.47
C MET A 98 6.49 12.78 -4.42
N CYS A 99 6.79 11.51 -4.74
CA CYS A 99 8.16 11.03 -4.90
C CYS A 99 8.92 11.82 -5.96
N TYR A 100 8.31 12.06 -7.13
CA TYR A 100 8.93 12.85 -8.20
C TYR A 100 9.16 14.30 -7.78
N GLU A 101 8.19 14.91 -7.11
CA GLU A 101 8.34 16.27 -6.58
C GLU A 101 9.50 16.37 -5.59
N LEU A 102 9.67 15.41 -4.68
CA LEU A 102 10.77 15.40 -3.71
C LEU A 102 12.16 15.35 -4.38
N VAL A 103 12.31 14.56 -5.45
CA VAL A 103 13.61 14.38 -6.12
C VAL A 103 13.92 15.44 -7.19
N ALA A 104 12.91 16.17 -7.66
CA ALA A 104 13.00 17.13 -8.76
C ALA A 104 12.64 18.59 -8.39
N ALA A 105 12.28 18.87 -7.12
CA ALA A 105 11.91 20.20 -6.69
C ALA A 105 13.00 21.26 -6.99
N PRO A 106 12.63 22.42 -7.57
CA PRO A 106 13.59 23.49 -7.81
C PRO A 106 14.28 23.93 -6.52
N GLY A 107 15.62 23.92 -6.53
CA GLY A 107 16.43 24.27 -5.36
C GLY A 107 16.60 23.14 -4.35
N SER A 108 15.98 21.97 -4.55
CA SER A 108 16.33 20.78 -3.78
C SER A 108 17.64 20.18 -4.30
N ALA A 109 18.51 19.80 -3.37
CA ALA A 109 19.72 19.02 -3.64
C ALA A 109 19.67 17.76 -2.76
N PRO A 110 18.70 16.85 -3.00
CA PRO A 110 18.60 15.63 -2.20
C PRO A 110 19.85 14.79 -2.35
N SER A 111 20.27 14.17 -1.25
CA SER A 111 21.42 13.27 -1.26
C SER A 111 21.17 12.06 -2.17
N ASP A 112 22.26 11.43 -2.62
CA ASP A 112 22.17 10.17 -3.37
C ASP A 112 21.48 9.07 -2.55
N SER A 113 21.69 9.05 -1.23
CA SER A 113 21.00 8.16 -0.29
C SER A 113 19.49 8.38 -0.33
N PHE A 114 19.02 9.63 -0.31
CA PHE A 114 17.60 9.93 -0.39
C PHE A 114 17.00 9.58 -1.75
N ARG A 115 17.71 9.84 -2.86
CA ARG A 115 17.26 9.41 -4.20
C ARG A 115 17.12 7.89 -4.28
N ARG A 116 18.08 7.13 -3.74
CA ARG A 116 18.02 5.66 -3.65
C ARG A 116 16.84 5.20 -2.80
N PHE A 117 16.59 5.88 -1.67
CA PHE A 117 15.47 5.57 -0.78
C PHE A 117 14.11 5.76 -1.47
N VAL A 118 13.90 6.91 -2.10
CA VAL A 118 12.66 7.21 -2.85
C VAL A 118 12.44 6.17 -3.95
N HIS A 119 13.48 5.83 -4.71
CA HIS A 119 13.40 4.81 -5.75
C HIS A 119 13.07 3.42 -5.19
N ALA A 120 13.67 3.04 -4.07
CA ALA A 120 13.36 1.78 -3.38
C ALA A 120 11.89 1.70 -2.95
N TYR A 121 11.34 2.81 -2.46
CA TYR A 121 9.94 2.87 -2.05
C TYR A 121 8.96 2.75 -3.23
N LEU A 122 9.29 3.35 -4.38
CA LEU A 122 8.54 3.16 -5.63
C LEU A 122 8.54 1.68 -6.05
N LEU A 123 9.69 1.02 -5.97
CA LEU A 123 9.81 -0.41 -6.25
C LEU A 123 9.04 -1.27 -5.24
N LEU A 124 9.00 -0.87 -3.97
CA LEU A 124 8.20 -1.55 -2.95
C LEU A 124 6.70 -1.53 -3.32
N MET A 125 6.15 -0.37 -3.69
CA MET A 125 4.74 -0.26 -4.10
C MET A 125 4.44 -1.11 -5.33
N ALA A 126 5.27 -0.99 -6.37
CA ALA A 126 5.11 -1.76 -7.60
C ALA A 126 5.25 -3.28 -7.35
N GLY A 127 6.25 -3.67 -6.56
CA GLY A 127 6.50 -5.06 -6.17
C GLY A 127 5.38 -5.62 -5.31
N ASN A 128 4.79 -4.82 -4.41
CA ASN A 128 3.63 -5.20 -3.63
C ASN A 128 2.43 -5.52 -4.54
N ASN A 129 2.14 -4.66 -5.51
CA ASN A 129 1.05 -4.88 -6.47
C ASN A 129 1.28 -6.12 -7.33
N PHE A 130 2.50 -6.28 -7.85
CA PHE A 130 2.86 -7.46 -8.63
C PHE A 130 2.71 -8.74 -7.81
N TRP A 131 3.25 -8.76 -6.59
CA TRP A 131 3.15 -9.92 -5.71
C TRP A 131 1.69 -10.26 -5.38
N HIS A 132 0.83 -9.28 -5.08
CA HIS A 132 -0.58 -9.57 -4.84
C HIS A 132 -1.28 -10.19 -6.06
N ALA A 133 -0.95 -9.71 -7.26
CA ALA A 133 -1.54 -10.21 -8.51
C ALA A 133 -1.07 -11.63 -8.89
N THR A 134 0.11 -12.06 -8.45
CA THR A 134 0.72 -13.33 -8.88
C THR A 134 0.97 -14.34 -7.75
N SER A 135 0.75 -13.97 -6.50
CA SER A 135 1.08 -14.83 -5.36
C SER A 135 0.02 -15.89 -5.11
N PRO A 136 0.42 -17.17 -4.93
CA PRO A 136 -0.50 -18.26 -4.54
C PRO A 136 -1.27 -17.98 -3.24
N ARG A 137 -0.82 -17.01 -2.43
CA ARG A 137 -1.53 -16.57 -1.22
C ARG A 137 -2.94 -16.02 -1.51
N TYR A 138 -3.13 -15.42 -2.68
CA TYR A 138 -4.39 -14.79 -3.10
C TYR A 138 -5.14 -15.63 -4.14
N GLU A 139 -4.48 -16.64 -4.72
CA GLU A 139 -5.15 -17.67 -5.49
C GLU A 139 -6.07 -18.47 -4.57
N MET A 140 -7.38 -18.31 -4.76
CA MET A 140 -8.32 -19.32 -4.30
C MET A 140 -8.05 -20.56 -5.14
N GLN A 141 -7.29 -21.52 -4.61
CA GLN A 141 -7.22 -22.85 -5.21
C GLN A 141 -8.66 -23.28 -5.50
N SER A 142 -8.98 -23.44 -6.78
CA SER A 142 -10.19 -24.13 -7.18
C SER A 142 -10.06 -25.53 -6.59
N LEU A 143 -10.68 -25.75 -5.43
CA LEU A 143 -10.94 -27.07 -4.90
C LEU A 143 -11.90 -27.73 -5.89
N VAL A 144 -11.32 -28.33 -6.93
CA VAL A 144 -11.96 -29.30 -7.83
C VAL A 144 -11.61 -30.68 -7.32
#